data_AF-A0AAN8WP07-F1
#
_entry.id   AF-A0AAN8WP07-F1
#
_cell.length_a   1.000
_cell.length_b   1.000
_cell.length_c   1.000
_cell.angle_alpha   90.00
_cell.angle_beta   90.00
_cell.angle_gamma   90.00
#
_symmetry.space_group_name_H-M   'P 1'
#
loop_
_entity.id
_entity.type
_entity.pdbx_description
1 polymer ?
#
loop_
_entity_poly.entity_id
_entity_poly.type
_entity_poly.pdbx_seq_one_letter_code
_entity_poly.pdbx_strand_id
1 'polypeptide(L)'
;MEESRRYVLIRRYRSGDEGAIRDIISEATMETVGAFFWNGVCSEVFPQVALLVMAFAFIGLGIPFIFCLIGIPVAIILIYVGVWSAHMFKAMELHQDLNNIKQTYMSDLECGFWVAEAYEHSEASELDATVSKSKKVEYDFFCEKDFDSLGPNVHGLKKNIVGTVAITKSLHGGLKAWLRRMAVKKAYRRRGIASNLVDEVVEFCRDKCYEGIELVTTECHYEAREMYYRKGFEAEHTYYKYYLNVRQPMYMFYMPLKPPKAELAEIAST
;
A
#
# COMPACT_ATOMS: atom_id res chain seq x y z
N MET A 1 -16.86 -33.13 0.92
CA MET A 1 -15.86 -32.28 0.26
C MET A 1 -15.18 -31.49 1.35
N GLU A 2 -13.98 -31.90 1.73
CA GLU A 2 -13.16 -31.19 2.72
C GLU A 2 -12.75 -29.86 2.09
N GLU A 3 -13.33 -28.77 2.57
CA GLU A 3 -13.02 -27.44 2.10
C GLU A 3 -11.53 -27.21 2.37
N SER A 4 -10.72 -27.04 1.31
CA SER A 4 -9.27 -26.86 1.43
C SER A 4 -9.00 -25.61 2.26
N ARG A 5 -8.76 -25.79 3.56
CA ARG A 5 -8.47 -24.72 4.50
C ARG A 5 -7.19 -24.01 4.08
N ARG A 6 -7.26 -22.68 4.04
CA ARG A 6 -6.14 -21.81 3.70
C ARG A 6 -5.82 -20.95 4.89
N TYR A 7 -4.54 -20.65 5.04
CA TYR A 7 -4.03 -19.99 6.23
C TYR A 7 -3.24 -18.76 5.86
N VAL A 8 -3.34 -17.72 6.68
CA VAL A 8 -2.48 -16.55 6.58
C VAL A 8 -1.75 -16.36 7.90
N LEU A 9 -0.43 -16.41 7.83
CA LEU A 9 0.45 -16.10 8.94
C LEU A 9 0.89 -14.64 8.84
N ILE A 10 0.65 -13.87 9.89
CA ILE A 10 1.27 -12.56 10.06
C ILE A 10 2.51 -12.74 10.91
N ARG A 11 3.64 -12.33 10.35
CA ARG A 11 4.95 -12.49 11.00
C ARG A 11 5.85 -11.31 10.70
N ARG A 12 6.92 -11.19 11.48
CA ARG A 12 8.00 -10.23 11.17
C ARG A 12 8.68 -10.57 9.85
N TYR A 13 9.23 -9.54 9.22
CA TYR A 13 10.12 -9.67 8.07
C TYR A 13 11.32 -10.60 8.37
N ARG A 14 11.69 -11.40 7.38
CA ARG A 14 12.86 -12.29 7.40
C ARG A 14 13.70 -12.07 6.15
N SER A 15 15.00 -12.34 6.24
CA SER A 15 15.89 -12.28 5.07
C SER A 15 15.42 -13.25 3.98
N GLY A 16 15.31 -12.75 2.76
CA GLY A 16 14.74 -13.48 1.61
C GLY A 16 13.35 -12.99 1.20
N ASP A 17 12.65 -12.23 2.05
CA ASP A 17 11.32 -11.69 1.74
C ASP A 17 11.38 -10.47 0.78
N GLU A 18 12.55 -9.86 0.58
CA GLU A 18 12.73 -8.55 -0.06
C GLU A 18 12.19 -8.51 -1.49
N GLY A 19 12.41 -9.58 -2.26
CA GLY A 19 11.92 -9.69 -3.62
C GLY A 19 10.39 -9.63 -3.70
N ALA A 20 9.71 -10.44 -2.88
CA ALA A 20 8.26 -10.48 -2.86
C ALA A 20 7.65 -9.18 -2.29
N ILE A 21 8.27 -8.59 -1.27
CA ILE A 21 7.85 -7.28 -0.72
C ILE A 21 7.94 -6.20 -1.79
N ARG A 22 9.05 -6.16 -2.53
CA ARG A 22 9.28 -5.21 -3.61
C ARG A 22 8.24 -5.33 -4.70
N ASP A 23 7.93 -6.55 -5.13
CA ASP A 23 6.93 -6.81 -6.16
C ASP A 23 5.55 -6.32 -5.70
N ILE A 24 5.16 -6.59 -4.44
CA ILE A 24 3.88 -6.14 -3.87
C ILE A 24 3.77 -4.61 -3.86
N ILE A 25 4.81 -3.93 -3.39
CA ILE A 25 4.81 -2.47 -3.26
C ILE A 25 4.86 -1.80 -4.64
N SER A 26 5.62 -2.37 -5.57
CA SER A 26 5.69 -1.91 -6.96
C SER A 26 4.34 -2.07 -7.65
N GLU A 27 3.71 -3.26 -7.57
CA GLU A 27 2.38 -3.52 -8.11
C GLU A 27 1.35 -2.54 -7.55
N ALA A 28 1.29 -2.38 -6.22
CA ALA A 28 0.38 -1.45 -5.57
C ALA A 28 0.61 0.02 -5.98
N THR A 29 1.86 0.41 -6.25
CA THR A 29 2.20 1.75 -6.73
C THR A 29 1.77 1.93 -8.20
N MET A 30 1.96 0.92 -9.05
CA MET A 30 1.61 1.00 -10.46
C MET A 30 0.10 0.94 -10.71
N GLU A 31 -0.68 0.37 -9.80
CA GLU A 31 -2.15 0.33 -9.89
C GLU A 31 -2.79 1.72 -9.95
N THR A 32 -2.17 2.75 -9.36
CA THR A 32 -2.73 4.12 -9.38
C THR A 32 -2.51 4.86 -10.70
N VAL A 33 -1.69 4.32 -11.62
CA VAL A 33 -1.39 4.96 -12.91
C VAL A 33 -2.67 5.30 -13.68
N GLY A 34 -3.64 4.37 -13.74
CA GLY A 34 -4.88 4.58 -14.49
C GLY A 34 -5.73 5.72 -13.93
N ALA A 35 -5.84 5.82 -12.61
CA ALA A 35 -6.59 6.90 -11.96
C ALA A 35 -5.91 8.26 -12.18
N PHE A 36 -4.59 8.32 -12.05
CA PHE A 36 -3.82 9.54 -12.29
C PHE A 36 -3.82 9.95 -13.76
N PHE A 37 -3.78 8.98 -14.68
CA PHE A 37 -3.88 9.21 -16.12
C PHE A 37 -5.20 9.89 -16.47
N TRP A 38 -6.34 9.34 -16.03
CA TRP A 38 -7.63 9.94 -16.29
C TRP A 38 -7.79 11.31 -15.62
N ASN A 39 -7.30 11.47 -14.39
CA ASN A 39 -7.25 12.78 -13.75
C ASN A 39 -6.43 13.79 -14.55
N GLY A 40 -5.30 13.37 -15.16
CA GLY A 40 -4.49 14.21 -16.03
C GLY A 40 -5.19 14.56 -17.34
N VAL A 41 -5.79 13.59 -18.02
CA VAL A 41 -6.55 13.79 -19.27
C VAL A 41 -7.76 14.71 -19.06
N CYS A 42 -8.47 14.57 -17.95
CA CYS A 42 -9.63 15.39 -17.59
C CYS A 42 -9.27 16.74 -16.96
N SER A 43 -7.99 17.07 -16.85
CA SER A 43 -7.50 18.33 -16.28
C SER A 43 -7.02 19.31 -17.36
N GLU A 44 -6.67 20.52 -16.94
CA GLU A 44 -6.07 21.55 -17.80
C GLU A 44 -4.72 21.14 -18.41
N VAL A 45 -4.08 20.07 -17.91
CA VAL A 45 -2.83 19.54 -18.48
C VAL A 45 -3.03 19.04 -19.91
N PHE A 46 -4.18 18.43 -20.21
CA PHE A 46 -4.45 17.92 -21.55
C PHE A 46 -4.44 19.00 -22.64
N PRO A 47 -5.25 20.08 -22.55
CA PRO A 47 -5.21 21.13 -23.56
C PRO A 47 -3.83 21.82 -23.60
N GLN A 48 -3.14 21.99 -22.48
CA GLN A 48 -1.78 22.56 -22.45
C GLN A 48 -0.79 21.74 -23.27
N VAL A 49 -0.73 20.42 -23.04
CA VAL A 49 0.17 19.52 -23.78
C VAL A 49 -0.24 19.41 -25.25
N ALA A 50 -1.54 19.31 -25.55
CA ALA A 50 -2.02 19.24 -26.92
C ALA A 50 -1.66 20.51 -27.72
N LEU A 51 -1.89 21.70 -27.15
CA LEU A 51 -1.53 22.96 -27.78
C LEU A 51 -0.01 23.09 -27.98
N LEU A 52 0.80 22.65 -27.01
CA LEU A 52 2.26 22.67 -27.11
C LEU A 52 2.76 21.77 -28.26
N VAL A 53 2.25 20.54 -28.36
CA VAL A 53 2.61 19.60 -29.43
C VAL A 53 2.18 20.14 -30.80
N MET A 54 0.97 20.68 -30.89
CA MET A 54 0.45 21.28 -32.13
C MET A 54 1.26 22.51 -32.56
N ALA A 55 1.58 23.40 -31.61
CA ALA A 55 2.37 24.60 -31.87
C ALA A 55 3.79 24.25 -32.33
N PHE A 56 4.44 23.28 -31.69
CA PHE A 56 5.75 22.80 -32.09
C PHE A 56 5.75 22.19 -33.51
N ALA A 57 4.73 21.38 -33.84
CA ALA A 57 4.58 20.82 -35.18
C ALA A 57 4.36 21.90 -36.26
N PHE A 58 3.47 22.86 -35.99
CA PHE A 58 3.14 23.91 -36.95
C PHE A 58 4.28 24.92 -37.15
N ILE A 59 4.82 25.45 -36.05
CA ILE A 59 5.82 26.54 -36.08
C ILE A 59 7.23 25.98 -36.25
N GLY A 60 7.58 24.95 -35.49
CA GLY A 60 8.93 24.40 -35.46
C GLY A 60 9.26 23.51 -36.66
N LEU A 61 8.28 22.73 -37.15
CA LEU A 61 8.47 21.79 -38.26
C LEU A 61 7.80 22.24 -39.57
N GLY A 62 7.01 23.33 -39.55
CA GLY A 62 6.30 23.82 -40.74
C GLY A 62 5.20 22.88 -41.24
N ILE A 63 4.69 21.99 -40.38
CA ILE A 63 3.66 21.02 -40.76
C ILE A 63 2.33 21.76 -40.99
N PRO A 64 1.59 21.49 -42.08
CA PRO A 64 0.29 22.11 -42.30
C PRO A 64 -0.69 21.83 -41.15
N PHE A 65 -1.47 22.85 -40.77
CA PHE A 65 -2.31 22.84 -39.57
C PHE A 65 -3.24 21.61 -39.44
N ILE A 66 -3.79 21.10 -40.55
CA ILE A 66 -4.65 19.91 -40.53
C ILE A 66 -3.95 18.67 -39.96
N PHE A 67 -2.67 18.50 -40.25
CA PHE A 67 -1.88 17.37 -39.74
C PHE A 67 -1.46 17.57 -38.29
N CYS A 68 -1.42 18.82 -37.81
CA CYS A 68 -1.15 19.12 -36.40
C CYS A 68 -2.24 18.54 -35.48
N LEU A 69 -3.46 18.25 -35.95
CA LEU A 69 -4.50 17.61 -35.13
C LEU A 69 -4.09 16.25 -34.56
N ILE A 70 -3.10 15.57 -35.16
CA ILE A 70 -2.46 14.35 -34.61
C ILE A 70 -1.78 14.63 -33.26
N GLY A 71 -1.47 15.90 -32.96
CA GLY A 71 -0.98 16.34 -31.65
C GLY A 71 -1.93 16.01 -30.50
N ILE A 72 -3.24 15.87 -30.75
CA ILE A 72 -4.23 15.48 -29.74
C ILE A 72 -3.99 14.06 -29.22
N PRO A 73 -4.02 13.00 -30.06
CA PRO A 73 -3.71 11.65 -29.59
C PRO A 73 -2.27 11.52 -29.09
N VAL A 74 -1.31 12.25 -29.67
CA VAL A 74 0.07 12.31 -29.16
C VAL A 74 0.11 12.86 -27.73
N ALA A 75 -0.63 13.92 -27.43
CA ALA A 75 -0.69 14.49 -26.08
C ALA A 75 -1.26 13.50 -25.05
N ILE A 76 -2.29 12.72 -25.41
CA ILE A 76 -2.83 11.67 -24.54
C ILE A 76 -1.75 10.62 -24.24
N ILE A 77 -1.00 10.19 -25.26
CA ILE A 77 0.12 9.24 -25.09
C ILE A 77 1.21 9.84 -24.20
N LEU A 78 1.60 11.10 -24.41
CA LEU A 78 2.61 11.77 -23.61
C LEU A 78 2.20 11.89 -22.13
N ILE A 79 0.92 12.18 -21.86
CA ILE A 79 0.38 12.21 -20.49
C ILE A 79 0.47 10.83 -19.85
N TYR A 80 0.06 9.77 -20.57
CA TYR A 80 0.18 8.40 -20.08
C TYR A 80 1.63 8.04 -19.75
N VAL A 81 2.56 8.28 -20.68
CA VAL A 81 4.00 8.03 -20.49
C VAL A 81 4.53 8.81 -19.29
N GLY A 82 4.19 10.10 -19.17
CA GLY A 82 4.62 10.94 -18.05
C GLY A 82 4.12 10.41 -16.69
N VAL A 83 2.84 10.05 -16.58
CA VAL A 83 2.26 9.49 -15.36
C VAL A 83 2.89 8.13 -15.03
N TRP A 84 3.01 7.25 -16.02
CA TRP A 84 3.63 5.94 -15.87
C TRP A 84 5.08 6.06 -15.42
N SER A 85 5.87 6.93 -16.05
CA SER A 85 7.25 7.19 -15.67
C SER A 85 7.35 7.72 -14.25
N ALA A 86 6.50 8.67 -13.85
CA ALA A 86 6.49 9.19 -12.48
C ALA A 86 6.22 8.10 -11.43
N HIS A 87 5.29 7.18 -11.71
CA HIS A 87 4.99 6.05 -10.82
C HIS A 87 6.13 5.03 -10.82
N MET A 88 6.76 4.79 -11.97
CA MET A 88 7.94 3.93 -12.07
C MET A 88 9.12 4.49 -11.27
N PHE A 89 9.39 5.81 -11.37
CA PHE A 89 10.41 6.46 -10.55
C PHE A 89 10.10 6.35 -9.05
N LYS A 90 8.84 6.54 -8.65
CA LYS A 90 8.42 6.35 -7.26
C LYS A 90 8.58 4.90 -6.79
N ALA A 91 8.24 3.92 -7.62
CA ALA A 91 8.48 2.50 -7.32
C ALA A 91 9.97 2.20 -7.16
N MET A 92 10.82 2.77 -8.02
CA MET A 92 12.27 2.65 -7.92
C MET A 92 12.85 3.33 -6.67
N GLU A 93 12.35 4.50 -6.29
CA GLU A 93 12.72 5.17 -5.03
C GLU A 93 12.35 4.28 -3.82
N LEU A 94 11.17 3.68 -3.83
CA LEU A 94 10.73 2.72 -2.81
C LEU A 94 11.63 1.49 -2.75
N HIS A 95 12.20 1.04 -3.87
CA HIS A 95 13.15 -0.08 -3.86
C HIS A 95 14.41 0.24 -3.07
N GLN A 96 14.84 1.51 -3.02
CA GLN A 96 16.05 1.88 -2.30
C GLN A 96 15.91 1.64 -0.80
N ASP A 97 14.77 1.98 -0.19
CA ASP A 97 14.53 1.72 1.23
C ASP A 97 14.18 0.25 1.50
N LEU A 98 13.55 -0.43 0.54
CA LEU A 98 13.22 -1.86 0.62
C LEU A 98 14.41 -2.81 0.37
N ASN A 99 15.50 -2.33 -0.24
CA ASN A 99 16.73 -3.12 -0.36
C ASN A 99 17.45 -3.26 0.99
N ASN A 100 17.19 -2.34 1.93
CA ASN A 100 17.81 -2.30 3.25
C ASN A 100 16.76 -2.40 4.37
N ILE A 101 15.73 -3.24 4.23
CA ILE A 101 14.63 -3.35 5.20
C ILE A 101 15.15 -3.56 6.63
N LYS A 102 16.13 -4.45 6.79
CA LYS A 102 16.75 -4.71 8.10
C LYS A 102 17.29 -3.43 8.73
N GLN A 103 17.98 -2.60 7.97
CA GLN A 103 18.56 -1.37 8.50
C GLN A 103 17.52 -0.27 8.68
N THR A 104 16.60 -0.11 7.73
CA THR A 104 15.59 0.98 7.73
C THR A 104 14.50 0.76 8.76
N TYR A 105 14.02 -0.49 8.91
CA TYR A 105 12.81 -0.81 9.68
C TYR A 105 13.06 -1.72 10.88
N MET A 106 14.21 -2.41 10.96
CA MET A 106 14.49 -3.37 12.04
C MET A 106 15.65 -2.96 12.97
N SER A 107 16.30 -1.81 12.75
CA SER A 107 17.43 -1.39 13.60
C SER A 107 16.99 -0.86 14.96
N ASP A 108 15.78 -0.33 15.05
CA ASP A 108 15.22 0.26 16.27
C ASP A 108 14.12 -0.66 16.82
N LEU A 109 14.12 -0.87 18.14
CA LEU A 109 13.12 -1.69 18.83
C LEU A 109 11.72 -1.09 18.76
N GLU A 110 11.60 0.20 18.49
CA GLU A 110 10.34 0.92 18.30
C GLU A 110 9.86 0.84 16.83
N CYS A 111 10.69 0.35 15.90
CA CYS A 111 10.31 0.15 14.51
C CYS A 111 9.93 -1.31 14.21
N GLY A 112 9.24 -1.51 13.09
CA GLY A 112 8.83 -2.85 12.68
C GLY A 112 8.45 -2.97 11.21
N PHE A 113 8.46 -4.20 10.71
CA PHE A 113 8.06 -4.59 9.37
C PHE A 113 7.48 -5.99 9.46
N TRP A 114 6.25 -6.13 8.98
CA TRP A 114 5.50 -7.38 8.98
C TRP A 114 5.07 -7.73 7.58
N VAL A 115 4.92 -9.03 7.37
CA VAL A 115 4.43 -9.61 6.14
C VAL A 115 3.27 -10.55 6.45
N ALA A 116 2.32 -10.62 5.52
CA ALA A 116 1.30 -11.65 5.50
C ALA A 116 1.77 -12.76 4.54
N GLU A 117 2.00 -13.95 5.07
CA GLU A 117 2.38 -15.16 4.33
C GLU A 117 1.15 -16.07 4.20
N ALA A 118 0.68 -16.28 2.97
CA ALA A 118 -0.42 -17.18 2.67
C ALA A 118 0.10 -18.59 2.37
N TYR A 119 -0.56 -19.59 2.94
CA TYR A 119 -0.31 -21.02 2.70
C TYR A 119 -1.47 -21.61 1.89
N GLU A 120 -1.17 -22.06 0.67
CA GLU A 120 -2.17 -22.56 -0.28
C GLU A 120 -1.69 -23.82 -1.02
N HIS A 121 -2.63 -24.65 -1.48
CA HIS A 121 -2.30 -25.81 -2.30
C HIS A 121 -1.94 -25.38 -3.73
N SER A 122 -0.88 -25.95 -4.30
CA SER A 122 -0.22 -25.45 -5.52
C SER A 122 -1.12 -25.38 -6.77
N GLU A 123 -2.18 -26.20 -6.86
CA GLU A 123 -3.07 -26.27 -8.02
C GLU A 123 -4.27 -25.29 -7.95
N ALA A 124 -4.55 -24.71 -6.78
CA ALA A 124 -5.69 -23.82 -6.58
C ALA A 124 -5.40 -22.37 -6.99
N SER A 125 -4.13 -21.93 -6.97
CA SER A 125 -3.77 -20.51 -7.14
C SER A 125 -3.95 -19.98 -8.58
N GLU A 126 -3.79 -20.81 -9.61
CA GLU A 126 -3.94 -20.39 -11.02
C GLU A 126 -5.36 -20.65 -11.53
N LEU A 127 -5.99 -21.75 -11.08
CA LEU A 127 -7.34 -22.11 -11.47
C LEU A 127 -8.40 -21.24 -10.76
N ASP A 128 -8.26 -20.93 -9.46
CA ASP A 128 -9.24 -20.08 -8.76
C ASP A 128 -9.20 -18.62 -9.22
N ALA A 129 -8.03 -18.11 -9.63
CA ALA A 129 -7.89 -16.79 -10.21
C ALA A 129 -8.63 -16.66 -11.57
N THR A 130 -8.81 -17.78 -12.27
CA THR A 130 -9.44 -17.86 -13.58
C THR A 130 -10.92 -18.27 -13.49
N VAL A 131 -11.32 -19.06 -12.49
CA VAL A 131 -12.63 -19.73 -12.43
C VAL A 131 -13.57 -19.16 -11.36
N SER A 132 -13.11 -18.54 -10.27
CA SER A 132 -14.00 -18.18 -9.14
C SER A 132 -14.21 -16.67 -8.97
N LYS A 133 -15.16 -16.11 -9.72
CA LYS A 133 -15.81 -14.84 -9.34
C LYS A 133 -16.85 -15.00 -8.21
N SER A 134 -17.14 -16.22 -7.74
CA SER A 134 -18.31 -16.49 -6.86
C SER A 134 -18.04 -17.18 -5.53
N LYS A 135 -16.87 -17.77 -5.25
CA LYS A 135 -16.61 -18.36 -3.91
C LYS A 135 -15.66 -17.48 -3.12
N LYS A 136 -16.17 -16.85 -2.06
CA LYS A 136 -15.39 -16.07 -1.09
C LYS A 136 -14.43 -17.03 -0.38
N VAL A 137 -13.14 -16.94 -0.72
CA VAL A 137 -12.08 -17.69 -0.06
C VAL A 137 -11.90 -17.10 1.34
N GLU A 138 -12.10 -17.93 2.36
CA GLU A 138 -11.87 -17.59 3.76
C GLU A 138 -10.49 -18.10 4.19
N TYR A 139 -9.80 -17.31 5.02
CA TYR A 139 -8.52 -17.70 5.61
C TYR A 139 -8.64 -17.68 7.11
N ASP A 140 -8.02 -18.68 7.75
CA ASP A 140 -7.75 -18.59 9.19
C ASP A 140 -6.44 -17.80 9.38
N PHE A 141 -6.49 -16.82 10.28
CA PHE A 141 -5.38 -15.91 10.57
C PHE A 141 -4.63 -16.38 11.81
N PHE A 142 -3.32 -16.36 11.74
CA PHE A 142 -2.44 -16.69 12.86
C PHE A 142 -1.38 -15.60 13.02
N CYS A 143 -1.09 -15.24 14.27
CA CYS A 143 0.15 -14.54 14.60
C CYS A 143 1.29 -15.55 14.75
N GLU A 144 2.53 -15.08 14.75
CA GLU A 144 3.72 -15.93 14.83
C GLU A 144 3.73 -16.83 16.09
N LYS A 145 3.25 -16.34 17.24
CA LYS A 145 3.19 -17.10 18.50
C LYS A 145 2.17 -18.24 18.46
N ASP A 146 1.02 -17.99 17.85
CA ASP A 146 -0.07 -18.96 17.77
C ASP A 146 0.20 -20.00 16.68
N PHE A 147 0.95 -19.64 15.64
CA PHE A 147 1.24 -20.55 14.54
C PHE A 147 2.16 -21.70 14.95
N ASP A 148 3.15 -21.46 15.81
CA ASP A 148 4.05 -22.53 16.26
C ASP A 148 3.36 -23.54 17.19
N SER A 149 2.31 -23.11 17.92
CA SER A 149 1.64 -23.92 18.95
C SER A 149 0.29 -24.49 18.51
N LEU A 150 -0.47 -23.72 17.73
CA LEU A 150 -1.83 -24.03 17.25
C LEU A 150 -1.90 -24.10 15.72
N GLY A 151 -0.78 -23.89 15.04
CA GLY A 151 -0.76 -23.84 13.59
C GLY A 151 -1.07 -25.18 12.96
N PRO A 152 -1.71 -25.16 11.78
CA PRO A 152 -1.98 -26.35 11.01
C PRO A 152 -0.69 -26.95 10.46
N ASN A 153 -0.72 -28.23 10.11
CA ASN A 153 0.37 -28.82 9.35
C ASN A 153 0.39 -28.22 7.94
N VAL A 154 1.36 -27.34 7.69
CA VAL A 154 1.54 -26.65 6.40
C VAL A 154 2.48 -27.38 5.44
N HIS A 155 2.88 -28.62 5.76
CA HIS A 155 3.75 -29.40 4.90
C HIS A 155 3.07 -29.69 3.55
N GLY A 156 3.75 -29.35 2.45
CA GLY A 156 3.21 -29.47 1.09
C GLY A 156 2.34 -28.30 0.64
N LEU A 157 2.14 -27.28 1.47
CA LEU A 157 1.52 -26.02 1.04
C LEU A 157 2.58 -25.06 0.46
N LYS A 158 2.19 -24.36 -0.61
CA LYS A 158 3.00 -23.28 -1.18
C LYS A 158 2.83 -22.04 -0.31
N LYS A 159 3.95 -21.48 0.13
CA LYS A 159 4.02 -20.21 0.85
C LYS A 159 4.22 -19.05 -0.11
N ASN A 160 3.42 -18.00 0.03
CA ASN A 160 3.57 -16.77 -0.74
C ASN A 160 3.40 -15.57 0.17
N ILE A 161 4.29 -14.57 0.06
CA ILE A 161 4.02 -13.26 0.67
C ILE A 161 2.97 -12.55 -0.17
N VAL A 162 1.93 -12.08 0.50
CA VAL A 162 0.73 -11.50 -0.12
C VAL A 162 0.38 -10.12 0.42
N GLY A 163 1.00 -9.69 1.52
CA GLY A 163 0.82 -8.35 2.05
C GLY A 163 1.96 -7.92 2.96
N THR A 164 2.04 -6.62 3.20
CA THR A 164 3.12 -5.97 3.94
C THR A 164 2.59 -4.79 4.74
N VAL A 165 3.28 -4.45 5.83
CA VAL A 165 3.10 -3.20 6.59
C VAL A 165 4.38 -2.90 7.37
N ALA A 166 4.68 -1.63 7.56
CA ALA A 166 5.84 -1.16 8.33
C ALA A 166 5.45 -0.06 9.32
N ILE A 167 6.17 0.00 10.44
CA ILE A 167 6.11 1.04 11.45
C ILE A 167 7.49 1.68 11.60
N THR A 168 7.53 3.00 11.57
CA THR A 168 8.69 3.82 11.91
C THR A 168 8.30 4.90 12.92
N LYS A 169 9.27 5.56 13.56
CA LYS A 169 8.98 6.77 14.35
C LYS A 169 8.41 7.88 13.45
N SER A 170 7.39 8.60 13.92
CA SER A 170 6.87 9.78 13.21
C SER A 170 7.88 10.91 13.22
N LEU A 171 7.94 11.66 12.11
CA LEU A 171 8.76 12.87 12.00
C LEU A 171 8.06 14.11 12.60
N HIS A 172 6.76 14.00 12.95
CA HIS A 172 5.98 15.11 13.50
C HIS A 172 6.15 15.29 15.02
N GLY A 173 7.08 14.56 15.63
CA GLY A 173 7.39 14.64 17.06
C GLY A 173 6.47 13.81 17.95
N GLY A 174 6.81 13.75 19.24
CA GLY A 174 6.11 12.92 20.24
C GLY A 174 6.40 11.43 20.11
N LEU A 175 5.77 10.62 20.97
CA LEU A 175 5.80 9.17 20.90
C LEU A 175 4.74 8.68 19.91
N LYS A 176 4.86 9.07 18.63
CA LYS A 176 3.92 8.66 17.57
C LYS A 176 4.59 7.72 16.57
N ALA A 177 3.85 6.70 16.17
CA ALA A 177 4.25 5.75 15.14
C ALA A 177 3.78 6.22 13.76
N TRP A 178 4.53 5.90 12.72
CA TRP A 178 4.20 6.16 11.34
C TRP A 178 4.03 4.83 10.60
N LEU A 179 2.83 4.56 10.12
CA LEU A 179 2.50 3.38 9.33
C LEU A 179 2.81 3.62 7.85
N ARG A 180 3.64 2.74 7.26
CA ARG A 180 4.11 2.79 5.86
C ARG A 180 4.01 1.43 5.21
N ARG A 181 4.22 1.42 3.89
CA ARG A 181 4.38 0.20 3.08
C ARG A 181 3.21 -0.78 3.26
N MET A 182 2.01 -0.25 3.53
CA MET A 182 0.79 -1.04 3.61
C MET A 182 0.34 -1.40 2.19
N ALA A 183 0.40 -2.69 1.87
CA ALA A 183 -0.06 -3.19 0.58
C ALA A 183 -0.48 -4.65 0.70
N VAL A 184 -1.46 -5.06 -0.10
CA VAL A 184 -1.88 -6.45 -0.26
C VAL A 184 -2.07 -6.72 -1.75
N LYS A 185 -1.55 -7.85 -2.24
CA LYS A 185 -1.72 -8.31 -3.62
C LYS A 185 -3.19 -8.31 -4.00
N LYS A 186 -3.52 -7.85 -5.21
CA LYS A 186 -4.90 -7.67 -5.66
C LYS A 186 -5.75 -8.94 -5.51
N ALA A 187 -5.18 -10.10 -5.85
CA ALA A 187 -5.85 -11.41 -5.74
C ALA A 187 -6.24 -11.81 -4.30
N TYR A 188 -5.62 -11.19 -3.29
CA TYR A 188 -5.79 -11.51 -1.87
C TYR A 188 -6.56 -10.42 -1.10
N ARG A 189 -7.02 -9.36 -1.77
CA ARG A 189 -7.80 -8.28 -1.16
C ARG A 189 -9.22 -8.72 -0.81
N ARG A 190 -9.88 -7.96 0.06
CA ARG A 190 -11.26 -8.21 0.55
C ARG A 190 -11.42 -9.52 1.33
N ARG A 191 -10.31 -10.08 1.84
CA ARG A 191 -10.26 -11.31 2.64
C ARG A 191 -9.75 -11.08 4.07
N GLY A 192 -9.72 -9.83 4.54
CA GLY A 192 -9.33 -9.49 5.92
C GLY A 192 -7.82 -9.35 6.18
N ILE A 193 -6.95 -9.63 5.20
CA ILE A 193 -5.49 -9.60 5.38
C ILE A 193 -4.99 -8.22 5.83
N ALA A 194 -5.41 -7.17 5.13
CA ALA A 194 -5.01 -5.81 5.46
C ALA A 194 -5.44 -5.40 6.88
N SER A 195 -6.66 -5.81 7.28
CA SER A 195 -7.19 -5.57 8.62
C SER A 195 -6.34 -6.24 9.71
N ASN A 196 -5.99 -7.51 9.52
CA ASN A 196 -5.18 -8.23 10.50
C ASN A 196 -3.73 -7.70 10.56
N LEU A 197 -3.16 -7.27 9.43
CA LEU A 197 -1.86 -6.57 9.42
C LEU A 197 -1.92 -5.27 10.23
N VAL A 198 -3.02 -4.52 10.13
CA VAL A 198 -3.23 -3.31 10.94
C VAL A 198 -3.36 -3.67 12.43
N ASP A 199 -4.10 -4.73 12.78
CA ASP A 199 -4.25 -5.14 14.18
C ASP A 199 -2.90 -5.49 14.82
N GLU A 200 -2.08 -6.27 14.13
CA GLU A 200 -0.73 -6.65 14.58
C GLU A 200 0.15 -5.41 14.85
N VAL A 201 0.16 -4.41 13.95
CA VAL A 201 0.96 -3.21 14.17
C VAL A 201 0.40 -2.32 15.26
N VAL A 202 -0.92 -2.34 15.47
CA VAL A 202 -1.57 -1.61 16.55
C VAL A 202 -1.20 -2.21 17.90
N GLU A 203 -1.20 -3.53 18.03
CA GLU A 203 -0.72 -4.22 19.23
C GLU A 203 0.75 -3.93 19.50
N PHE A 204 1.60 -4.04 18.47
CA PHE A 204 3.00 -3.66 18.59
C PHE A 204 3.19 -2.22 19.08
N CYS A 205 2.43 -1.26 18.53
CA CYS A 205 2.57 0.14 18.92
C CYS A 205 2.13 0.36 20.38
N ARG A 206 1.13 -0.39 20.87
CA ARG A 206 0.75 -0.37 22.29
C ARG A 206 1.85 -0.95 23.18
N ASP A 207 2.45 -2.07 22.78
CA ASP A 207 3.56 -2.70 23.51
C ASP A 207 4.80 -1.81 23.59
N LYS A 208 4.96 -0.88 22.63
CA LYS A 208 6.04 0.12 22.59
C LYS A 208 5.64 1.47 23.16
N CYS A 209 4.48 1.58 23.79
CA CYS A 209 3.98 2.80 24.43
C CYS A 209 3.92 4.01 23.49
N TYR A 210 3.61 3.79 22.20
CA TYR A 210 3.26 4.89 21.31
C TYR A 210 1.93 5.52 21.75
N GLU A 211 1.85 6.85 21.75
CA GLU A 211 0.66 7.66 21.99
C GLU A 211 -0.37 7.56 20.85
N GLY A 212 0.09 7.21 19.65
CA GLY A 212 -0.79 7.12 18.48
C GLY A 212 -0.07 6.67 17.22
N ILE A 213 -0.86 6.38 16.20
CA ILE A 213 -0.38 5.93 14.89
C ILE A 213 -0.87 6.90 13.82
N GLU A 214 0.06 7.34 12.99
CA GLU A 214 -0.17 8.24 11.86
C GLU A 214 0.08 7.52 10.54
N LEU A 215 -0.65 7.91 9.48
CA LEU A 215 -0.38 7.46 8.12
C LEU A 215 -0.86 8.46 7.08
N VAL A 216 -0.36 8.32 5.86
CA VAL A 216 -0.81 9.11 4.71
C VAL A 216 -1.26 8.19 3.59
N THR A 217 -2.44 8.47 3.03
CA THR A 217 -2.95 7.81 1.82
C THR A 217 -3.49 8.82 0.81
N THR A 218 -3.57 8.44 -0.46
CA THR A 218 -4.16 9.25 -1.54
C THR A 218 -5.66 8.97 -1.67
N GLU A 219 -6.39 9.80 -2.41
CA GLU A 219 -7.80 9.53 -2.76
C GLU A 219 -8.01 8.24 -3.55
N CYS A 220 -7.02 7.83 -4.35
CA CYS A 220 -7.09 6.66 -5.23
C CYS A 220 -7.20 5.32 -4.48
N HIS A 221 -7.11 5.32 -3.15
CA HIS A 221 -7.25 4.13 -2.31
C HIS A 221 -8.52 4.20 -1.44
N TYR A 222 -9.70 4.28 -2.07
CA TYR A 222 -10.98 4.33 -1.35
C TYR A 222 -11.14 3.18 -0.35
N GLU A 223 -10.82 1.94 -0.77
CA GLU A 223 -10.95 0.76 0.09
C GLU A 223 -9.99 0.80 1.28
N ALA A 224 -8.79 1.39 1.11
CA ALA A 224 -7.85 1.55 2.20
C ALA A 224 -8.37 2.57 3.22
N ARG A 225 -8.93 3.72 2.77
CA ARG A 225 -9.55 4.72 3.66
C ARG A 225 -10.69 4.11 4.47
N GLU A 226 -11.60 3.40 3.81
CA GLU A 226 -12.71 2.73 4.49
C GLU A 226 -12.23 1.72 5.55
N MET A 227 -11.18 0.96 5.23
CA MET A 227 -10.55 0.06 6.19
C MET A 227 -9.95 0.83 7.38
N TYR A 228 -9.22 1.92 7.14
CA TYR A 228 -8.63 2.72 8.23
C TYR A 228 -9.69 3.31 9.15
N TYR A 229 -10.78 3.86 8.61
CA TYR A 229 -11.91 4.33 9.42
C TYR A 229 -12.49 3.21 10.30
N ARG A 230 -12.70 2.02 9.74
CA ARG A 230 -13.18 0.85 10.51
C ARG A 230 -12.20 0.38 11.58
N LYS A 231 -10.91 0.68 11.43
CA LYS A 231 -9.86 0.39 12.42
C LYS A 231 -9.69 1.49 13.46
N GLY A 232 -10.49 2.55 13.42
CA GLY A 232 -10.48 3.63 14.40
C GLY A 232 -9.53 4.78 14.07
N PHE A 233 -9.01 4.83 12.84
CA PHE A 233 -8.29 6.02 12.37
C PHE A 233 -9.27 7.09 11.92
N GLU A 234 -8.93 8.34 12.17
CA GLU A 234 -9.66 9.51 11.72
C GLU A 234 -8.78 10.37 10.80
N ALA A 235 -9.38 11.00 9.80
CA ALA A 235 -8.65 11.91 8.92
C ALA A 235 -8.48 13.27 9.62
N GLU A 236 -7.26 13.57 10.06
CA GLU A 236 -6.94 14.78 10.82
C GLU A 236 -6.70 15.98 9.89
N HIS A 237 -5.95 15.74 8.81
CA HIS A 237 -5.58 16.78 7.86
C HIS A 237 -5.68 16.29 6.42
N THR A 238 -6.17 17.16 5.53
CA THR A 238 -6.09 16.95 4.08
C THR A 238 -5.20 18.02 3.49
N TYR A 239 -4.19 17.61 2.74
CA TYR A 239 -3.31 18.53 2.00
C TYR A 239 -3.18 18.05 0.55
N TYR A 240 -2.62 18.90 -0.31
CA TYR A 240 -2.52 18.60 -1.73
C TYR A 240 -1.08 18.51 -2.16
N LYS A 241 -0.77 17.47 -2.94
CA LYS A 241 0.47 17.39 -3.71
C LYS A 241 0.15 17.58 -5.19
N TYR A 242 0.96 18.36 -5.88
CA TYR A 242 0.84 18.54 -7.33
C TYR A 242 1.82 17.60 -8.02
N TYR A 243 1.28 16.71 -8.85
CA TYR A 243 2.07 15.84 -9.71
C TYR A 243 1.75 16.21 -11.15
N LEU A 244 2.75 16.75 -11.88
CA LEU A 244 2.55 17.27 -13.24
C LEU A 244 1.40 18.30 -13.32
N ASN A 245 1.32 19.23 -12.37
CA ASN A 245 0.20 20.18 -12.20
C ASN A 245 -1.18 19.57 -11.92
N VAL A 246 -1.29 18.24 -11.78
CA VAL A 246 -2.52 17.59 -11.33
C VAL A 246 -2.54 17.58 -9.81
N ARG A 247 -3.56 18.22 -9.23
CA ARG A 247 -3.80 18.27 -7.79
C ARG A 247 -4.21 16.89 -7.28
N GLN A 248 -3.48 16.37 -6.30
CA GLN A 248 -3.78 15.10 -5.65
C GLN A 248 -4.02 15.31 -4.16
N PRO A 249 -5.23 15.03 -3.66
CA PRO A 249 -5.52 15.07 -2.23
C PRO A 249 -4.79 13.93 -1.50
N MET A 250 -4.10 14.32 -0.44
CA MET A 250 -3.42 13.47 0.51
C MET A 250 -4.17 13.57 1.84
N TYR A 251 -4.56 12.43 2.39
CA TYR A 251 -5.25 12.33 3.66
C TYR A 251 -4.26 11.84 4.71
N MET A 252 -4.00 12.67 5.70
CA MET A 252 -3.29 12.32 6.91
C MET A 252 -4.30 11.75 7.90
N PHE A 253 -4.11 10.49 8.27
CA PHE A 253 -4.92 9.79 9.26
C PHE A 253 -4.15 9.66 10.56
N TYR A 254 -4.88 9.76 11.67
CA TYR A 254 -4.37 9.57 13.01
C TYR A 254 -5.30 8.64 13.81
N MET A 255 -4.71 7.77 14.62
CA MET A 255 -5.41 6.98 15.61
C MET A 255 -4.71 7.11 16.96
N PRO A 256 -5.37 7.67 17.99
CA PRO A 256 -4.81 7.69 19.33
C PRO A 256 -4.77 6.29 19.92
N LEU A 257 -3.68 5.96 20.61
CA LEU A 257 -3.56 4.74 21.40
C LEU A 257 -3.74 5.10 22.87
N LYS A 258 -4.60 4.36 23.58
CA LYS A 258 -4.75 4.53 25.02
C LYS A 258 -3.49 4.00 25.72
N PRO A 259 -2.98 4.68 26.77
CA PRO A 259 -1.91 4.12 27.57
C PRO A 259 -2.33 2.76 28.15
N PRO A 260 -1.39 1.82 28.35
CA PRO A 260 -1.69 0.53 28.96
C PRO A 260 -2.41 0.74 30.31
N LYS A 261 -3.46 -0.04 30.57
CA LYS A 261 -4.29 0.08 31.80
C LYS A 261 -3.50 0.09 33.12
N ALA A 262 -2.26 -0.39 33.13
CA ALA A 262 -1.39 -0.41 34.30
C ALA A 262 -1.03 1.01 34.81
N GLU A 263 -0.84 1.99 33.93
CA GLU A 263 -0.47 3.37 34.33
C GLU A 263 -1.66 4.18 34.87
N LEU A 264 -2.89 3.88 34.44
CA LEU A 264 -4.09 4.54 34.97
C LEU A 264 -4.34 4.18 36.45
N ALA A 265 -3.83 3.04 36.92
CA ALA A 265 -3.90 2.65 38.32
C ALA A 265 -2.84 3.39 39.17
N GLU A 266 -1.62 3.57 38.66
CA GLU A 266 -0.55 4.29 39.38
C GLU A 266 -0.83 5.80 39.46
N ILE A 267 -1.38 6.39 38.39
CA ILE A 267 -1.74 7.82 38.34
C ILE A 267 -2.99 8.11 39.19
N ALA A 268 -3.89 7.14 39.35
CA ALA A 268 -5.07 7.28 40.24
C ALA A 268 -4.76 6.98 41.72
N SER A 269 -3.57 6.44 42.02
CA SER A 269 -3.09 6.17 43.39
C SER A 269 -2.07 7.18 43.91
N THR A 270 -1.76 8.21 43.13
CA THR A 270 -0.90 9.35 43.53
C THR A 270 -1.75 10.60 43.70
#